data_AF-A0A6A5GE84-F1
#
_entry.id   AF-A0A6A5GE84-F1
#
_cell.length_a   1.000
_cell.length_b   1.000
_cell.length_c   1.000
_cell.angle_alpha   90.00
_cell.angle_beta   90.00
_cell.angle_gamma   90.00
#
_symmetry.space_group_name_H-M   'P 1'
#
loop_
_entity.id
_entity.type
_entity.pdbx_description
1 polymer ?
#
loop_
_entity_poly.entity_id
_entity_poly.type
_entity_poly.pdbx_seq_one_letter_code
_entity_poly.pdbx_strand_id
1 'polypeptide(L)'
;MFNYMNVPLQHQCYLFAALLCTVNVATMTVLENRYYILFGKETSWRKVRVPVLAMNYILAFIYPLPAFLNFPDQSIALPQVLQKLPQLPDFILRHQIIVYATELRFFVIPIILMSFLLATEILILAKRMYSKMNSVTYKITMSQKTLSMQRAILIAFLIQTSTMAANFLIPITYICYTVAFNYHNQVANNICFVIFSLHGLSSTSIMLWSHKPYRAVCYKFFLFKKSETTSSRAVPVVNMHLNTMNFHSRH
;
A
#
# COMPACT_ATOMS: atom_id res chain seq x y z
N MET A 1 -20.22 0.06 -8.92
CA MET A 1 -19.79 -1.05 -9.80
C MET A 1 -20.39 -2.38 -9.35
N PHE A 2 -20.20 -2.83 -8.11
CA PHE A 2 -20.78 -4.11 -7.63
C PHE A 2 -22.31 -4.12 -7.47
N ASN A 3 -22.93 -2.98 -7.17
CA ASN A 3 -24.41 -2.86 -7.17
C ASN A 3 -25.03 -3.17 -8.55
N TYR A 4 -24.31 -2.91 -9.64
CA TYR A 4 -24.77 -3.26 -11.00
C TYR A 4 -24.68 -4.77 -11.29
N MET A 5 -23.92 -5.51 -10.48
CA MET A 5 -23.77 -6.97 -10.58
C MET A 5 -24.64 -7.72 -9.57
N ASN A 6 -25.58 -7.05 -8.90
CA ASN A 6 -26.47 -7.63 -7.88
C ASN A 6 -25.75 -8.34 -6.71
N VAL A 7 -24.51 -7.96 -6.41
CA VAL A 7 -23.78 -8.51 -5.26
C VAL A 7 -24.36 -7.92 -3.97
N PRO A 8 -24.78 -8.72 -2.97
CA PRO A 8 -25.31 -8.20 -1.72
C PRO A 8 -24.31 -7.28 -1.02
N LEU A 9 -24.80 -6.17 -0.48
CA LEU A 9 -23.98 -5.13 0.14
C LEU A 9 -23.04 -5.67 1.24
N GLN A 10 -23.55 -6.58 2.07
CA GLN A 10 -22.78 -7.26 3.11
C GLN A 10 -21.49 -7.90 2.56
N HIS A 11 -21.56 -8.53 1.38
CA HIS A 11 -20.40 -9.18 0.75
C HIS A 11 -19.41 -8.15 0.20
N GLN A 12 -19.89 -7.02 -0.33
CA GLN A 12 -19.04 -5.92 -0.79
C GLN A 12 -18.24 -5.32 0.37
N CYS A 13 -18.89 -5.09 1.51
CA CYS A 13 -18.28 -4.63 2.75
C CYS A 13 -17.19 -5.59 3.26
N TYR A 14 -17.47 -6.89 3.26
CA TYR A 14 -16.49 -7.91 3.64
C TYR A 14 -15.28 -7.93 2.71
N LEU A 15 -15.49 -7.93 1.40
CA LEU A 15 -14.40 -7.91 0.42
C LEU A 15 -13.53 -6.67 0.58
N PHE A 16 -14.13 -5.49 0.79
CA PHE A 16 -13.39 -4.26 1.06
C PHE A 16 -12.53 -4.37 2.33
N ALA A 17 -13.09 -4.87 3.43
CA ALA A 17 -12.35 -5.06 4.68
C ALA A 17 -11.21 -6.09 4.53
N ALA A 18 -11.48 -7.23 3.87
CA ALA A 18 -10.47 -8.26 3.60
C ALA A 18 -9.33 -7.74 2.71
N LEU A 19 -9.62 -6.87 1.73
CA LEU A 19 -8.61 -6.20 0.91
C LEU A 19 -7.72 -5.28 1.75
N LEU A 20 -8.31 -4.48 2.66
CA LEU A 20 -7.52 -3.65 3.58
C LEU A 20 -6.64 -4.50 4.50
N CYS A 21 -7.16 -5.61 5.03
CA CYS A 21 -6.39 -6.55 5.85
C CYS A 21 -5.23 -7.16 5.06
N THR A 22 -5.48 -7.64 3.84
CA THR A 22 -4.44 -8.25 3.00
C THR A 22 -3.36 -7.26 2.58
N VAL A 23 -3.69 -5.97 2.36
CA VAL A 23 -2.69 -4.92 2.13
C VAL A 23 -1.75 -4.73 3.32
N ASN A 24 -2.27 -4.78 4.55
CA ASN A 24 -1.44 -4.71 5.77
C ASN A 24 -0.50 -5.93 5.88
N VAL A 25 -1.00 -7.13 5.59
CA VAL A 25 -0.18 -8.35 5.54
C VAL A 25 0.87 -8.28 4.42
N ALA A 26 0.52 -7.76 3.25
CA ALA A 26 1.46 -7.58 2.14
C ALA A 26 2.58 -6.60 2.52
N THR A 27 2.27 -5.53 3.25
CA THR A 27 3.26 -4.57 3.78
C THR A 27 4.27 -5.26 4.71
N MET A 28 3.79 -6.07 5.66
CA MET A 28 4.66 -6.90 6.52
C MET A 28 5.51 -7.85 5.66
N THR A 29 4.89 -8.50 4.67
CA THR A 29 5.55 -9.47 3.77
C THR A 29 6.70 -8.83 2.98
N VAL A 30 6.59 -7.57 2.56
CA VAL A 30 7.68 -6.85 1.89
C VAL A 30 8.92 -6.73 2.79
N LEU A 31 8.71 -6.35 4.05
CA LEU A 31 9.79 -6.25 5.03
C LEU A 31 10.39 -7.62 5.35
N GLU A 32 9.53 -8.63 5.57
CA GLU A 32 9.95 -10.02 5.80
C GLU A 32 10.78 -10.56 4.64
N ASN A 33 10.33 -10.34 3.40
CA ASN A 33 11.03 -10.82 2.22
C ASN A 33 12.43 -10.19 2.12
N ARG A 34 12.57 -8.92 2.50
CA ARG A 34 13.87 -8.26 2.57
C ARG A 34 14.77 -8.90 3.65
N TYR A 35 14.22 -9.18 4.83
CA TYR A 35 14.94 -9.89 5.89
C TYR A 35 15.39 -11.28 5.41
N TYR A 36 14.51 -12.02 4.74
CA TYR A 36 14.82 -13.34 4.20
C TYR A 36 16.00 -13.30 3.23
N ILE A 37 15.96 -12.39 2.24
CA ILE A 37 17.03 -12.27 1.23
C ILE A 37 18.38 -11.93 1.85
N LEU A 38 18.42 -11.04 2.85
CA LEU A 38 19.68 -10.56 3.43
C LEU A 38 20.24 -11.47 4.52
N PHE A 39 19.38 -12.05 5.35
CA PHE A 39 19.79 -12.70 6.59
C PHE A 39 19.13 -14.05 6.84
N GLY A 40 17.99 -14.34 6.20
CA GLY A 40 17.15 -15.48 6.54
C GLY A 40 17.39 -16.75 5.72
N LYS A 41 17.99 -16.67 4.52
CA LYS A 41 18.13 -17.82 3.59
C LYS A 41 18.80 -19.05 4.22
N GLU A 42 19.92 -18.84 4.91
CA GLU A 42 20.73 -19.91 5.51
C GLU A 42 20.37 -20.18 6.98
N THR A 43 19.16 -19.80 7.40
CA THR A 43 18.70 -19.97 8.79
C THR A 43 17.42 -20.79 8.84
N SER A 44 17.02 -21.21 10.04
CA SER A 44 15.73 -21.88 10.26
C SER A 44 14.52 -21.06 9.80
N TRP A 45 14.68 -19.73 9.63
CA TRP A 45 13.64 -18.84 9.10
C TRP A 45 13.13 -19.28 7.72
N ARG A 46 13.95 -19.93 6.89
CA ARG A 46 13.54 -20.47 5.59
C ARG A 46 12.33 -21.42 5.69
N LYS A 47 12.24 -22.21 6.76
CA LYS A 47 11.12 -23.14 7.00
C LYS A 47 9.98 -22.46 7.75
N VAL A 48 10.29 -21.59 8.71
CA VAL A 48 9.31 -20.92 9.58
C VAL A 48 8.51 -19.84 8.84
N ARG A 49 9.08 -19.19 7.82
CA ARG A 49 8.39 -18.08 7.13
C ARG A 49 7.11 -18.51 6.42
N VAL A 50 7.08 -19.70 5.83
CA VAL A 50 5.92 -20.17 5.05
C VAL A 50 4.67 -20.28 5.91
N PRO A 51 4.67 -21.00 7.06
CA PRO A 51 3.49 -21.06 7.91
C PRO A 51 3.14 -19.70 8.54
N VAL A 52 4.11 -18.85 8.90
CA VAL A 52 3.83 -17.51 9.44
C VAL A 52 3.11 -16.64 8.41
N LEU A 53 3.62 -16.57 7.18
CA LEU A 53 2.99 -15.80 6.12
C LEU A 53 1.61 -16.37 5.75
N ALA A 54 1.49 -17.70 5.64
CA ALA A 54 0.21 -18.35 5.37
C ALA A 54 -0.83 -18.03 6.47
N MET A 55 -0.43 -18.12 7.74
CA MET A 55 -1.28 -17.77 8.88
C MET A 55 -1.74 -16.32 8.78
N ASN A 56 -0.86 -15.37 8.49
CA ASN A 56 -1.22 -13.96 8.36
C ASN A 56 -2.23 -13.71 7.23
N TYR A 57 -2.05 -14.34 6.07
CA TYR A 57 -3.00 -14.22 4.98
C TYR A 57 -4.34 -14.88 5.31
N ILE A 58 -4.36 -16.03 5.98
CA ILE A 58 -5.61 -16.66 6.45
C ILE A 58 -6.33 -15.74 7.45
N LEU A 59 -5.60 -15.21 8.43
CA LEU A 59 -6.14 -14.29 9.42
C LEU A 59 -6.69 -13.01 8.80
N ALA A 60 -6.12 -12.51 7.69
CA ALA A 60 -6.65 -11.36 6.98
C ALA A 60 -8.09 -11.55 6.47
N PHE A 61 -8.53 -12.78 6.21
CA PHE A 61 -9.91 -13.10 5.85
C PHE A 61 -10.79 -13.43 7.07
N ILE A 62 -10.18 -13.88 8.18
CA ILE A 62 -10.89 -14.20 9.42
C ILE A 62 -11.21 -12.93 10.23
N TYR A 63 -10.30 -11.97 10.34
CA TYR A 63 -10.51 -10.75 11.12
C TYR A 63 -11.76 -9.93 10.73
N PRO A 64 -12.11 -9.74 9.44
CA PRO A 64 -13.35 -9.06 9.08
C PRO A 64 -14.63 -9.92 9.23
N LEU A 65 -14.50 -11.22 9.49
CA LEU A 65 -15.63 -12.15 9.53
C LEU A 65 -16.66 -11.85 10.64
N PRO A 66 -16.28 -11.49 11.88
CA PRO A 66 -17.26 -11.13 12.91
C PRO A 66 -18.16 -9.96 12.50
N ALA A 67 -17.61 -8.94 11.83
CA ALA A 67 -18.39 -7.81 11.32
C ALA A 67 -19.30 -8.22 10.16
N PHE A 68 -18.85 -9.14 9.30
CA PHE A 68 -19.68 -9.71 8.24
C PHE A 68 -20.86 -10.51 8.80
N LEU A 69 -20.63 -11.39 9.77
CA LEU A 69 -21.68 -12.22 10.36
C LEU A 69 -22.71 -11.39 11.17
N ASN A 70 -22.29 -10.26 11.73
CA ASN A 70 -23.14 -9.33 12.47
C ASN A 70 -23.56 -8.12 11.64
N PHE A 71 -23.55 -8.24 10.30
CA PHE A 71 -23.96 -7.14 9.43
C PHE A 71 -25.45 -6.85 9.64
N PRO A 72 -25.83 -5.59 9.94
CA PRO A 72 -27.19 -5.28 10.33
C PRO A 72 -28.14 -5.25 9.13
N ASP A 73 -29.39 -5.69 9.36
CA ASP A 73 -30.47 -5.49 8.41
C ASP A 73 -30.71 -3.99 8.22
N GLN A 74 -30.50 -3.51 6.99
CA GLN A 74 -30.60 -2.10 6.65
C GLN A 74 -32.02 -1.56 6.81
N SER A 75 -33.05 -2.40 6.70
CA SER A 75 -34.45 -2.00 6.87
C SER A 75 -34.77 -1.55 8.31
N ILE A 76 -34.03 -2.07 9.29
CA ILE A 76 -34.21 -1.77 10.71
C ILE A 76 -33.14 -0.77 11.18
N ALA A 77 -31.88 -0.98 10.79
CA ALA A 77 -30.76 -0.23 11.32
C ALA A 77 -30.70 1.22 10.80
N LEU A 78 -31.05 1.45 9.53
CA LEU A 78 -31.00 2.79 8.96
C LEU A 78 -31.99 3.76 9.63
N PRO A 79 -33.29 3.42 9.82
CA PRO A 79 -34.21 4.27 10.57
C PRO A 79 -33.73 4.60 11.99
N GLN A 80 -33.17 3.61 12.70
CA GLN A 80 -32.66 3.81 14.07
C GLN A 80 -31.47 4.78 14.12
N VAL A 81 -30.57 4.71 13.14
CA VAL A 81 -29.42 5.64 13.06
C VAL A 81 -29.90 7.04 12.67
N LEU A 82 -30.83 7.15 11.71
CA LEU A 82 -31.38 8.43 11.28
C LEU A 82 -32.10 9.18 12.42
N GLN A 83 -32.77 8.47 13.33
CA GLN A 83 -33.37 9.08 14.52
C GLN A 83 -32.36 9.68 15.50
N LYS A 84 -31.12 9.17 15.51
CA LYS A 84 -30.04 9.66 16.39
C LYS A 84 -29.23 10.80 15.77
N LEU A 85 -29.32 10.98 14.46
CA LEU A 85 -28.60 12.02 13.74
C LEU A 85 -29.39 13.34 13.74
N PRO A 86 -28.69 14.50 13.69
CA PRO A 86 -29.36 15.76 13.37
C PRO A 86 -30.01 15.69 11.98
N GLN A 87 -31.00 16.54 11.71
CA GLN A 87 -31.65 16.58 10.39
C GLN A 87 -30.61 16.72 9.26
N LEU A 88 -30.58 15.71 8.40
CA LEU A 88 -29.68 15.66 7.26
C LEU A 88 -30.29 16.41 6.08
N PRO A 89 -29.51 17.19 5.31
CA PRO A 89 -29.96 17.78 4.06
C PRO A 89 -30.48 16.75 3.06
N ASP A 90 -31.50 17.13 2.27
CA ASP A 90 -32.14 16.24 1.28
C ASP A 90 -31.16 15.62 0.28
N PHE A 91 -30.09 16.34 -0.07
CA PHE A 91 -29.10 15.80 -1.01
C PHE A 91 -28.37 14.58 -0.43
N ILE A 92 -28.17 14.48 0.90
CA ILE A 92 -27.55 13.32 1.55
C ILE A 92 -28.54 12.16 1.60
N LEU A 93 -29.80 12.45 1.93
CA LEU A 93 -30.88 11.45 2.02
C LEU A 93 -31.20 10.81 0.67
N ARG A 94 -30.94 11.51 -0.45
CA ARG A 94 -31.06 10.96 -1.81
C ARG A 94 -29.95 9.94 -2.15
N HIS A 95 -28.85 9.92 -1.40
CA HIS A 95 -27.78 8.94 -1.59
C HIS A 95 -28.01 7.70 -0.69
N GLN A 96 -27.47 6.56 -1.11
CA GLN A 96 -27.57 5.32 -0.33
C GLN A 96 -26.74 5.45 0.97
N ILE A 97 -27.43 5.63 2.10
CA ILE A 97 -26.82 5.61 3.44
C ILE A 97 -26.78 4.16 3.92
N ILE A 98 -25.58 3.69 4.30
CA ILE A 98 -25.34 2.31 4.72
C ILE A 98 -24.92 2.32 6.17
N VAL A 99 -25.63 1.55 7.01
CA VAL A 99 -25.23 1.30 8.39
C VAL A 99 -24.31 0.09 8.40
N TYR A 100 -23.01 0.33 8.56
CA TYR A 100 -22.00 -0.73 8.51
C TYR A 100 -22.03 -1.65 9.73
N ALA A 101 -22.26 -1.09 10.93
CA ALA A 101 -22.39 -1.86 12.16
C ALA A 101 -23.23 -1.08 13.18
N THR A 102 -24.11 -1.78 13.88
CA THR A 102 -24.82 -1.26 15.08
C THR A 102 -23.98 -1.45 16.34
N GLU A 103 -23.23 -2.56 16.40
CA GLU A 103 -22.30 -2.87 17.48
C GLU A 103 -20.84 -2.79 17.00
N LEU A 104 -20.18 -1.67 17.27
CA LEU A 104 -18.83 -1.39 16.79
C LEU A 104 -17.77 -2.39 17.33
N ARG A 105 -18.04 -3.11 18.42
CA ARG A 105 -17.11 -4.08 19.02
C ARG A 105 -16.68 -5.19 18.05
N PHE A 106 -17.59 -5.67 17.21
CA PHE A 106 -17.31 -6.72 16.22
C PHE A 106 -16.38 -6.24 15.09
N PHE A 107 -16.18 -4.93 14.97
CA PHE A 107 -15.27 -4.32 14.02
C PHE A 107 -13.95 -3.90 14.71
N VAL A 108 -14.03 -3.24 15.85
CA VAL A 108 -12.87 -2.64 16.54
C VAL A 108 -11.95 -3.69 17.14
N ILE A 109 -12.50 -4.71 17.82
CA ILE A 109 -11.67 -5.73 18.49
C ILE A 109 -10.80 -6.50 17.49
N PRO A 110 -11.33 -7.03 16.36
CA PRO A 110 -10.50 -7.68 15.35
C PRO A 110 -9.40 -6.79 14.77
N ILE A 111 -9.70 -5.50 14.52
CA ILE A 111 -8.72 -4.54 14.00
C ILE A 111 -7.57 -4.32 14.99
N ILE A 112 -7.88 -4.17 16.28
CA ILE A 112 -6.85 -4.01 17.33
C ILE A 112 -5.97 -5.26 17.39
N LEU A 113 -6.57 -6.45 17.41
CA LEU A 113 -5.84 -7.72 17.47
C LEU A 113 -4.91 -7.90 16.26
N MET A 114 -5.42 -7.63 15.06
CA MET A 114 -4.61 -7.70 13.84
C MET A 114 -3.47 -6.69 13.84
N SER A 115 -3.76 -5.44 14.21
CA SER A 115 -2.77 -4.36 14.26
C SER A 115 -1.66 -4.69 15.25
N PHE A 116 -2.02 -5.22 16.42
CA PHE A 116 -1.08 -5.65 17.44
C PHE A 116 -0.19 -6.81 16.96
N LEU A 117 -0.77 -7.83 16.33
CA LEU A 117 -0.04 -8.96 15.75
C LEU A 117 0.99 -8.47 14.72
N LEU A 118 0.53 -7.74 13.70
CA LEU A 118 1.41 -7.27 12.63
C LEU A 118 2.46 -6.27 13.11
N ALA A 119 2.12 -5.36 14.03
CA ALA A 119 3.08 -4.44 14.62
C ALA A 119 4.18 -5.20 15.37
N THR A 120 3.81 -6.24 16.13
CA THR A 120 4.76 -7.09 16.86
C THR A 120 5.71 -7.80 15.91
N GLU A 121 5.20 -8.40 14.83
CA GLU A 121 6.02 -9.07 13.82
C GLU A 121 6.97 -8.10 13.11
N ILE A 122 6.48 -6.92 12.71
CA ILE A 122 7.28 -5.86 12.08
C ILE A 122 8.41 -5.42 13.03
N LEU A 123 8.11 -5.19 14.31
CA LEU A 123 9.11 -4.79 15.30
C LEU A 123 10.16 -5.87 15.54
N ILE A 124 9.76 -7.14 15.62
CA ILE A 124 10.68 -8.28 15.76
C ILE A 124 11.61 -8.36 14.54
N LEU A 125 11.06 -8.27 13.33
CA LEU A 125 11.85 -8.31 12.10
C LEU A 125 12.80 -7.11 12.00
N ALA A 126 12.31 -5.90 12.25
CA ALA A 126 13.12 -4.68 12.23
C ALA A 126 14.27 -4.75 13.24
N LYS A 127 14.01 -5.22 14.47
CA LYS A 127 15.04 -5.43 15.50
C LYS A 127 16.07 -6.46 15.03
N ARG A 128 15.64 -7.61 14.49
CA ARG A 128 16.54 -8.65 13.97
C ARG A 128 17.40 -8.14 12.82
N MET A 129 16.81 -7.39 11.88
CA MET A 129 17.52 -6.78 10.76
C MET A 129 18.59 -5.81 11.26
N TYR A 130 18.24 -4.92 12.19
CA TYR A 130 19.16 -3.96 12.78
C TYR A 130 20.34 -4.66 13.49
N SER A 131 20.05 -5.67 14.33
CA SER A 131 21.08 -6.44 15.03
C SER A 131 22.01 -7.18 14.06
N LYS A 132 21.48 -7.83 13.01
CA LYS A 132 22.30 -8.54 12.01
C LYS A 132 23.15 -7.59 11.19
N MET A 133 22.59 -6.45 10.76
CA MET A 133 23.33 -5.40 10.02
C MET A 133 24.52 -4.86 10.83
N ASN A 134 24.39 -4.79 12.15
CA ASN A 134 25.44 -4.28 13.04
C ASN A 134 26.41 -5.35 13.54
N SER A 135 26.16 -6.63 13.25
CA SER A 135 27.00 -7.74 13.72
C SER A 135 28.41 -7.70 13.11
N VAL A 136 29.40 -8.11 13.91
CA VAL A 136 30.82 -8.15 13.49
C VAL A 136 31.01 -9.07 12.28
N THR A 137 30.38 -10.25 12.31
CA THR A 137 30.41 -11.21 11.20
C THR A 137 29.99 -10.56 9.88
N TYR A 138 28.85 -9.86 9.87
CA TYR A 138 28.36 -9.22 8.64
C TYR A 138 29.30 -8.12 8.13
N LYS A 139 29.90 -7.35 9.05
CA LYS A 139 30.85 -6.28 8.72
C LYS A 139 32.16 -6.81 8.13
N ILE A 140 32.61 -7.99 8.54
CA ILE A 140 33.85 -8.61 8.04
C ILE A 140 33.63 -9.26 6.67
N THR A 141 32.47 -9.88 6.43
CA THR A 141 32.19 -10.58 5.16
C THR A 141 31.88 -9.65 3.98
N MET A 142 31.58 -8.37 4.24
CA MET A 142 31.12 -7.42 3.21
C MET A 142 32.05 -6.22 3.11
N SER A 143 32.31 -5.75 1.87
CA SER A 143 33.04 -4.50 1.66
C SER A 143 32.29 -3.31 2.26
N GLN A 144 33.02 -2.25 2.63
CA GLN A 144 32.41 -1.01 3.17
C GLN A 144 31.41 -0.36 2.18
N LYS A 145 31.68 -0.46 0.87
CA LYS A 145 30.78 0.03 -0.17
C LYS A 145 29.48 -0.78 -0.22
N THR A 146 29.57 -2.11 -0.11
CA THR A 146 28.38 -2.98 -0.06
C THR A 146 27.58 -2.74 1.21
N LEU A 147 28.23 -2.65 2.36
CA LEU A 147 27.58 -2.39 3.65
C LEU A 147 26.80 -1.08 3.65
N SER A 148 27.39 0.01 3.17
CA SER A 148 26.71 1.30 3.09
C SER A 148 25.49 1.26 2.16
N MET A 149 25.58 0.54 1.02
CA MET A 149 24.46 0.32 0.13
C MET A 149 23.33 -0.49 0.79
N GLN A 150 23.66 -1.60 1.46
CA GLN A 150 22.68 -2.44 2.14
C GLN A 150 21.98 -1.69 3.28
N ARG A 151 22.71 -0.86 4.02
CA ARG A 151 22.15 0.00 5.05
C ARG A 151 21.20 1.06 4.48
N ALA A 152 21.57 1.70 3.37
CA ALA A 152 20.70 2.67 2.70
C ALA A 152 19.40 2.02 2.21
N ILE A 153 19.48 0.83 1.61
CA ILE A 153 18.29 0.09 1.17
C ILE A 153 17.42 -0.32 2.37
N LEU A 154 18.02 -0.77 3.47
CA LEU A 154 17.28 -1.10 4.69
C LEU A 154 16.51 0.11 5.24
N ILE A 155 17.17 1.26 5.35
CA ILE A 155 16.55 2.50 5.82
C ILE A 155 15.38 2.88 4.90
N ALA A 156 15.55 2.78 3.58
CA ALA A 156 14.47 3.04 2.62
C ALA A 156 13.26 2.11 2.83
N PHE A 157 13.47 0.81 3.05
CA PHE A 157 12.38 -0.13 3.35
C PHE A 157 11.70 0.16 4.69
N LEU A 158 12.46 0.53 5.71
CA LEU A 158 11.89 0.91 7.02
C LEU A 158 11.04 2.18 6.89
N ILE A 159 11.51 3.19 6.15
CA ILE A 159 10.73 4.41 5.87
C ILE A 159 9.43 4.04 5.13
N GLN A 160 9.53 3.27 4.05
CA GLN A 160 8.36 2.85 3.26
C GLN A 160 7.33 2.07 4.10
N THR A 161 7.80 1.12 4.91
CA THR A 161 6.94 0.29 5.78
C THR A 161 6.30 1.15 6.88
N SER A 162 7.06 2.07 7.49
CA SER A 162 6.55 2.99 8.50
C SER A 162 5.51 3.96 7.93
N THR A 163 5.67 4.45 6.71
CA THR A 163 4.65 5.27 6.05
C THR A 163 3.35 4.50 5.86
N MET A 164 3.43 3.23 5.42
CA MET A 164 2.24 2.39 5.34
C MET A 164 1.58 2.20 6.70
N ALA A 165 2.36 1.80 7.71
CA ALA A 165 1.85 1.64 9.07
C ALA A 165 1.17 2.92 9.60
N ALA A 166 1.74 4.11 9.36
CA ALA A 166 1.16 5.38 9.78
C ALA A 166 -0.19 5.66 9.10
N ASN A 167 -0.33 5.41 7.80
CA ASN A 167 -1.60 5.59 7.08
C ASN A 167 -2.73 4.72 7.62
N PHE A 168 -2.42 3.56 8.21
CA PHE A 168 -3.43 2.71 8.85
C PHE A 168 -3.63 3.05 10.33
N LEU A 169 -2.55 3.31 11.06
CA LEU A 169 -2.58 3.55 12.50
C LEU A 169 -3.32 4.84 12.86
N ILE A 170 -3.20 5.90 12.04
CA ILE A 170 -3.89 7.18 12.27
C ILE A 170 -5.42 6.98 12.25
N PRO A 171 -6.03 6.45 11.16
CA PRO A 171 -7.46 6.13 11.15
C PRO A 171 -7.90 5.15 12.26
N ILE A 172 -7.11 4.09 12.52
CA ILE A 172 -7.46 3.10 13.55
C ILE A 172 -7.51 3.74 14.93
N THR A 173 -6.52 4.57 15.27
CA THR A 173 -6.46 5.28 16.55
C THR A 173 -7.66 6.22 16.69
N TYR A 174 -8.01 6.94 15.62
CA TYR A 174 -9.19 7.80 15.60
C TYR A 174 -10.48 6.99 15.81
N ILE A 175 -10.65 5.85 15.13
CA ILE A 175 -11.80 4.96 15.32
C ILE A 175 -11.87 4.47 16.77
N CYS A 176 -10.77 3.99 17.34
CA CYS A 176 -10.72 3.57 18.74
C CYS A 176 -11.11 4.71 19.70
N TYR A 177 -10.64 5.94 19.45
CA TYR A 177 -11.03 7.12 20.21
C TYR A 177 -12.52 7.41 20.13
N THR A 178 -13.10 7.42 18.92
CA THR A 178 -14.54 7.66 18.72
C THR A 178 -15.41 6.65 19.47
N VAL A 179 -14.99 5.38 19.49
CA VAL A 179 -15.71 4.31 20.19
C VAL A 179 -15.56 4.43 21.71
N ALA A 180 -14.35 4.67 22.20
CA ALA A 180 -14.07 4.74 23.64
C ALA A 180 -14.76 5.93 24.32
N PHE A 181 -14.85 7.07 23.63
CA PHE A 181 -15.45 8.30 24.16
C PHE A 181 -16.88 8.55 23.67
N ASN A 182 -17.47 7.62 22.92
CA ASN A 182 -18.77 7.78 22.28
C ASN A 182 -18.89 9.11 21.49
N TYR A 183 -17.81 9.47 20.80
CA TYR A 183 -17.67 10.71 20.04
C TYR A 183 -17.86 10.45 18.56
N HIS A 184 -18.67 11.25 17.87
CA HIS A 184 -18.91 11.11 16.44
C HIS A 184 -18.58 12.40 15.68
N ASN A 185 -17.74 12.29 14.64
CA ASN A 185 -17.42 13.41 13.75
C ASN A 185 -17.32 12.94 12.30
N GLN A 186 -18.33 13.29 11.51
CA GLN A 186 -18.44 12.83 10.13
C GLN A 186 -17.33 13.38 9.22
N VAL A 187 -16.85 14.60 9.46
CA VAL A 187 -15.75 15.19 8.70
C VAL A 187 -14.46 14.40 8.94
N ALA A 188 -14.15 14.09 10.21
CA ALA A 188 -12.98 13.30 10.55
C ALA A 188 -13.07 11.84 10.07
N ASN A 189 -14.26 11.22 10.11
CA ASN A 189 -14.53 9.92 9.49
C ASN A 189 -14.20 9.95 7.98
N ASN A 190 -14.71 10.96 7.26
CA ASN A 190 -14.46 11.10 5.82
C ASN A 190 -12.98 11.30 5.52
N ILE A 191 -12.26 12.09 6.33
CA ILE A 191 -10.80 12.25 6.20
C ILE A 191 -10.10 10.90 6.40
N CYS A 192 -10.52 10.07 7.35
CA CYS A 192 -9.95 8.73 7.55
C CYS A 192 -10.14 7.84 6.32
N PHE A 193 -11.32 7.88 5.68
CA PHE A 193 -11.56 7.16 4.42
C PHE A 193 -10.68 7.66 3.27
N VAL A 194 -10.42 8.97 3.20
CA VAL A 194 -9.49 9.54 2.21
C VAL A 194 -8.07 9.06 2.46
N ILE A 195 -7.59 9.08 3.71
CA ILE A 195 -6.26 8.55 4.09
C ILE A 195 -6.16 7.06 3.72
N PHE A 196 -7.16 6.26 4.07
CA PHE A 196 -7.21 4.85 3.68
C PHE A 196 -7.23 4.69 2.16
N SER A 197 -7.89 5.54 1.39
CA SER A 197 -7.93 5.42 -0.07
C SER A 197 -6.60 5.81 -0.72
N LEU A 198 -5.88 6.76 -0.14
CA LEU A 198 -4.61 7.29 -0.67
C LEU A 198 -3.37 6.51 -0.22
N HIS A 199 -3.52 5.48 0.62
CA HIS A 199 -2.38 4.69 1.12
C HIS A 199 -1.49 4.16 -0.02
N GLY A 200 -2.07 3.61 -1.10
CA GLY A 200 -1.30 3.06 -2.22
C GLY A 200 -0.50 4.13 -2.98
N LEU A 201 -1.08 5.32 -3.17
CA LEU A 201 -0.39 6.45 -3.79
C LEU A 201 0.77 6.93 -2.92
N SER A 202 0.55 7.06 -1.61
CA SER A 202 1.60 7.45 -0.68
C SER A 202 2.74 6.42 -0.63
N SER A 203 2.43 5.13 -0.70
CA SER A 203 3.41 4.03 -0.74
C SER A 203 4.29 4.12 -1.96
N THR A 204 3.65 4.29 -3.11
CA THR A 204 4.34 4.37 -4.40
C THR A 204 5.21 5.62 -4.45
N SER A 205 4.70 6.75 -3.95
CA SER A 205 5.46 8.00 -3.87
C SER A 205 6.71 7.86 -3.01
N ILE A 206 6.60 7.26 -1.81
CA ILE A 206 7.75 7.02 -0.93
C ILE A 206 8.71 5.99 -1.54
N MET A 207 8.20 4.92 -2.16
CA MET A 207 9.04 3.94 -2.84
C MET A 207 9.88 4.60 -3.94
N LEU A 208 9.25 5.41 -4.80
CA LEU A 208 9.98 6.16 -5.82
C LEU A 208 10.97 7.11 -5.17
N TRP A 209 10.57 7.89 -4.17
CA TRP A 209 11.47 8.85 -3.53
C TRP A 209 12.69 8.18 -2.86
N SER A 210 12.52 7.07 -2.14
CA SER A 210 13.58 6.44 -1.35
C SER A 210 14.51 5.53 -2.14
N HIS A 211 14.06 4.92 -3.25
CA HIS A 211 14.84 3.90 -3.95
C HIS A 211 15.43 4.40 -5.29
N LYS A 212 16.74 4.67 -5.30
CA LYS A 212 17.50 5.15 -6.47
C LYS A 212 17.23 4.37 -7.78
N PRO A 213 17.20 3.03 -7.81
CA PRO A 213 17.00 2.27 -9.05
C PRO A 213 15.65 2.56 -9.70
N TYR A 214 14.58 2.66 -8.90
CA TYR A 214 13.24 2.95 -9.40
C TYR A 214 13.15 4.36 -9.98
N ARG A 215 13.73 5.36 -9.31
CA ARG A 215 13.80 6.73 -9.85
C ARG A 215 14.51 6.77 -11.21
N ALA A 216 15.65 6.10 -11.32
CA ALA A 216 16.44 6.09 -12.54
C ALA A 216 15.64 5.54 -13.73
N VAL A 217 14.86 4.48 -13.52
CA VAL A 217 13.96 3.92 -14.54
C VAL A 217 12.86 4.93 -14.91
N CYS A 218 12.19 5.53 -13.94
CA CYS A 218 11.16 6.54 -14.20
C CYS A 218 11.72 7.74 -14.98
N TYR A 219 12.89 8.27 -14.58
CA TYR A 219 13.55 9.36 -15.28
C TYR A 219 13.87 9.01 -16.74
N LYS A 220 14.31 7.78 -17.02
CA LYS A 220 14.54 7.33 -18.41
C LYS A 220 13.25 7.38 -19.22
N PHE A 221 12.13 6.87 -18.70
CA PHE A 221 10.84 6.93 -19.41
C PHE A 221 10.39 8.38 -19.70
N PHE A 222 10.58 9.32 -18.76
CA PHE A 222 10.27 10.73 -18.99
C PHE A 222 11.18 11.39 -20.04
N LEU A 223 12.45 10.99 -20.12
CA LEU A 223 13.39 11.49 -21.13
C LEU A 223 13.11 10.93 -22.53
N PHE A 224 12.77 9.65 -22.65
CA PHE A 224 12.36 9.05 -23.93
C PHE A 224 11.12 9.75 -24.50
N LYS A 225 10.12 10.04 -23.65
CA LYS A 225 8.92 10.78 -24.06
C LYS A 225 9.23 12.21 -24.54
N LYS A 226 10.25 12.86 -23.97
CA LYS A 226 10.70 14.21 -24.38
C LYS A 226 11.44 14.20 -25.72
N SER A 227 12.17 13.12 -26.02
CA SER A 227 12.92 12.95 -27.28
C SER A 227 11.99 12.73 -28.48
N GLU A 228 10.91 11.95 -28.33
CA GLU A 228 9.95 11.71 -29.41
C GLU A 228 9.17 12.98 -29.78
N THR A 229 8.92 13.89 -28.84
CA THR A 229 8.24 15.16 -29.13
C THR A 229 9.15 16.21 -29.77
N THR A 230 10.48 16.05 -29.70
CA THR A 230 11.43 17.02 -30.28
C THR A 230 12.01 16.59 -31.63
N SER A 231 11.86 15.33 -32.05
CA SER A 231 12.36 14.84 -33.34
C SER A 231 11.48 15.19 -34.55
N SER A 232 10.31 15.82 -34.36
CA SER A 232 9.40 16.22 -35.47
C SER A 232 9.68 17.61 -36.04
N ARG A 233 10.74 18.32 -35.61
CA ARG A 233 11.17 19.57 -36.27
C ARG A 233 12.24 19.24 -37.32
N ALA A 234 11.78 19.25 -38.57
CA ALA A 234 12.49 19.03 -39.83
C ALA A 234 13.98 19.41 -39.84
N VAL A 235 14.80 18.45 -40.30
CA VAL A 235 16.12 18.72 -40.86
C VAL A 235 15.89 19.16 -42.32
N PRO A 236 16.33 20.35 -42.76
CA PRO A 236 16.26 20.70 -44.18
C PRO A 236 17.32 19.91 -44.93
N VAL A 237 16.88 19.13 -45.92
CA VAL A 237 17.77 18.46 -46.86
C VAL A 237 18.36 19.52 -47.79
N VAL A 238 19.66 19.77 -47.66
CA VAL A 238 20.41 20.61 -48.61
C VAL A 238 20.67 19.77 -49.86
N ASN A 239 20.01 20.11 -50.97
CA ASN A 239 20.30 19.53 -52.28
C ASN A 239 21.68 19.98 -52.76
N MET A 240 22.63 19.05 -52.80
CA MET A 240 23.93 19.27 -53.43
C MET A 240 23.83 18.84 -54.89
N HIS A 241 23.83 19.81 -55.82
CA HIS A 241 23.93 19.54 -57.26
C HIS A 241 25.30 18.93 -57.58
N LEU A 242 25.31 17.66 -57.97
CA LEU A 242 26.46 16.98 -58.57
C LEU A 242 26.52 17.31 -60.06
N ASN A 243 27.52 18.08 -60.48
CA ASN A 243 27.89 18.24 -61.88
C ASN A 243 28.48 16.92 -62.41
N THR A 244 27.81 16.34 -63.39
CA THR A 244 28.28 15.19 -64.17
C THR A 244 29.48 15.57 -65.04
N MET A 245 30.65 14.98 -64.78
CA MET A 245 31.76 14.95 -65.74
C MET A 245 31.57 13.79 -66.73
N ASN A 246 31.46 14.14 -68.01
CA ASN A 246 31.43 13.22 -69.14
C ASN A 246 32.79 12.52 -69.32
N PHE A 247 32.80 11.19 -69.26
CA PHE A 247 33.89 10.39 -69.83
C PHE A 247 33.48 9.95 -71.24
N HIS A 248 34.21 10.43 -72.24
CA HIS A 248 34.13 9.96 -73.61
C HIS A 248 35.11 8.80 -73.82
N SER A 249 34.65 7.77 -74.54
CA SER A 249 35.37 6.52 -74.79
C SER A 249 35.95 6.45 -76.21
N ARG A 250 37.06 5.70 -76.37
CA ARG A 250 37.66 5.15 -77.61
C ARG A 250 38.40 6.20 -78.46
N HIS A 251 39.62 5.99 -78.95
CA HIS A 251 40.36 4.79 -79.37
C HIS A 251 41.84 4.88 -78.97
#